data_AF-A0A318J3A8-F1
#
_entry.id   AF-A0A318J3A8-F1
#
_cell.length_a   1.000
_cell.length_b   1.000
_cell.length_c   1.000
_cell.angle_alpha   90.00
_cell.angle_beta   90.00
_cell.angle_gamma   90.00
#
_symmetry.space_group_name_H-M   'P 1'
#
loop_
_entity.id
_entity.type
_entity.pdbx_description
1 polymer ?
#
loop_
_entity_poly.entity_id
_entity_poly.type
_entity_poly.pdbx_seq_one_letter_code
_entity_poly.pdbx_strand_id
1 'polypeptide(L)'
;MPKCGATTRKGGKCQREALPGKRRCALHGGKSTGPKNQRGNKNAAKPGSLYSLYLTKEEQAIAASLELGSVDEELRLTRIRLMRALQLEQERGDSLELVETVERSGGGPMAAGDEEKRQVKDYAALIDRLTGRIESLELRRVQILAIQADTELKRGKNARDGEMHQVDVDLKRLELKDKGLQKDDGPVGKIVIEVVGSPNA
;
A
#
# COMPACT_ATOMS: atom_id res chain seq x y z
N MET A 1 14.80 -28.03 -4.62
CA MET A 1 14.39 -26.73 -4.03
C MET A 1 13.05 -26.29 -4.60
N PRO A 2 12.20 -25.53 -3.86
CA PRO A 2 10.93 -25.05 -4.38
C PRO A 2 11.14 -24.05 -5.54
N LYS A 3 10.26 -24.10 -6.55
CA LYS A 3 10.27 -23.17 -7.68
C LYS A 3 9.70 -21.80 -7.29
N CYS A 4 10.12 -20.76 -8.01
CA CYS A 4 9.64 -19.40 -7.81
C CYS A 4 8.15 -19.25 -8.19
N GLY A 5 7.33 -18.81 -7.23
CA GLY A 5 5.88 -18.64 -7.44
C GLY A 5 5.44 -17.42 -8.24
N ALA A 6 6.33 -16.81 -9.04
CA ALA A 6 6.02 -15.60 -9.81
C ALA A 6 5.56 -15.94 -11.23
N THR A 7 4.64 -15.15 -11.77
CA THR A 7 4.26 -15.19 -13.19
C THR A 7 5.21 -14.30 -13.98
N THR A 8 5.75 -14.82 -15.08
CA THR A 8 6.62 -14.08 -15.99
C THR A 8 5.82 -13.11 -16.86
N ARG A 9 6.49 -12.16 -17.51
CA ARG A 9 5.84 -11.20 -18.42
C ARG A 9 5.10 -11.89 -19.59
N LYS A 10 5.49 -13.11 -19.96
CA LYS A 10 4.83 -13.93 -20.99
C LYS A 10 3.68 -14.79 -20.46
N GLY A 11 3.20 -14.55 -19.24
CA GLY A 11 2.07 -15.27 -18.63
C GLY A 11 2.41 -16.64 -18.04
N GLY A 12 3.57 -17.22 -18.33
CA GLY A 12 4.01 -18.51 -17.78
C GLY A 12 4.58 -18.42 -16.35
N LYS A 13 4.63 -19.56 -15.63
CA LYS A 13 5.28 -19.65 -14.31
C LYS A 13 6.80 -19.50 -14.40
N CYS A 14 7.41 -18.85 -13.42
CA CYS A 14 8.85 -18.71 -13.35
C CYS A 14 9.53 -20.06 -13.07
N GLN A 15 10.46 -20.45 -13.94
CA GLN A 15 11.18 -21.73 -13.85
C GLN A 15 12.41 -21.69 -12.93
N ARG A 16 12.80 -20.51 -12.44
CA ARG A 16 13.92 -20.35 -11.51
C ARG A 16 13.58 -20.88 -10.13
N GLU A 17 14.59 -21.33 -9.43
CA GLU A 17 14.44 -21.76 -8.03
C GLU A 17 14.19 -20.56 -7.12
N ALA A 18 13.34 -20.76 -6.12
CA ALA A 18 13.18 -19.79 -5.05
C ALA A 18 14.45 -19.78 -4.18
N LEU A 19 14.74 -18.64 -3.57
CA LEU A 19 15.82 -18.59 -2.59
C LEU A 19 15.44 -19.45 -1.37
N PRO A 20 16.43 -20.07 -0.68
CA PRO A 20 16.18 -20.86 0.52
C PRO A 20 15.32 -20.09 1.53
N GLY A 21 14.25 -20.72 2.03
CA GLY A 21 13.30 -20.11 2.97
C GLY A 21 12.37 -19.05 2.37
N LYS A 22 12.34 -18.87 1.04
CA LYS A 22 11.50 -17.88 0.36
C LYS A 22 10.64 -18.50 -0.74
N ARG A 23 9.61 -17.76 -1.16
CA ARG A 23 8.66 -18.17 -2.22
C ARG A 23 9.04 -17.69 -3.63
N ARG A 24 10.05 -16.83 -3.75
CA ARG A 24 10.43 -16.17 -5.02
C ARG A 24 11.94 -16.21 -5.25
N CYS A 25 12.36 -16.22 -6.50
CA CYS A 25 13.77 -16.19 -6.90
C CYS A 25 14.35 -14.78 -6.76
N ALA A 26 15.68 -14.66 -6.87
CA ALA A 26 16.37 -13.38 -6.77
C ALA A 26 15.82 -12.29 -7.73
N LEU A 27 15.38 -12.66 -8.94
CA LEU A 27 14.83 -11.71 -9.92
C LEU A 27 13.38 -11.29 -9.64
N HIS A 28 12.60 -12.15 -8.99
CA HIS A 28 11.19 -11.87 -8.71
C HIS A 28 10.98 -11.45 -7.25
N GLY A 29 11.93 -10.71 -6.68
CA GLY A 29 11.81 -10.15 -5.33
C GLY A 29 12.20 -11.08 -4.19
N GLY A 30 12.83 -12.23 -4.47
CA GLY A 30 13.41 -13.08 -3.42
C GLY A 30 14.49 -12.35 -2.61
N LYS A 31 15.24 -11.44 -3.24
CA LYS A 31 16.20 -10.56 -2.54
C LYS A 31 15.54 -9.38 -1.81
N SER A 32 14.25 -9.13 -2.04
CA SER A 32 13.55 -8.08 -1.32
C SER A 32 13.46 -8.44 0.15
N THR A 33 13.83 -7.50 1.02
CA THR A 33 13.68 -7.57 2.48
C THR A 33 12.32 -7.01 2.92
N GLY A 34 11.41 -6.74 1.98
CA GLY A 34 10.27 -5.87 2.22
C GLY A 34 10.70 -4.41 2.42
N PRO A 35 9.73 -3.49 2.59
CA PRO A 35 10.02 -2.11 2.96
C PRO A 35 10.75 -2.09 4.29
N LYS A 36 12.00 -1.64 4.31
CA LYS A 36 12.87 -1.73 5.50
C LYS A 36 12.41 -0.86 6.67
N ASN A 37 11.58 0.17 6.43
CA ASN A 37 11.04 1.06 7.45
C ASN A 37 9.70 1.64 6.98
N GLN A 38 8.57 1.15 7.50
CA GLN A 38 7.28 1.86 7.41
C GLN A 38 7.17 2.96 8.48
N ARG A 39 7.89 2.82 9.59
CA ARG A 39 7.98 3.84 10.64
C ARG A 39 9.07 4.84 10.29
N GLY A 40 8.68 6.01 9.76
CA GLY A 40 9.59 7.13 9.55
C GLY A 40 10.03 7.37 8.10
N ASN A 41 9.21 7.01 7.10
CA ASN A 41 9.43 7.49 5.73
C ASN A 41 9.18 9.02 5.66
N LYS A 42 10.18 9.80 6.10
CA LYS A 42 10.17 11.27 6.02
C LYS A 42 10.26 11.80 4.58
N ASN A 43 10.40 10.92 3.58
CA ASN A 43 10.34 11.29 2.17
C ASN A 43 8.90 11.26 1.60
N ALA A 44 7.95 10.60 2.26
CA ALA A 44 6.53 10.72 1.91
C ALA A 44 5.91 12.04 2.43
N ALA A 45 6.58 12.70 3.37
CA ALA A 45 6.16 13.95 4.00
C ALA A 45 7.01 15.15 3.57
N LYS A 46 7.45 15.21 2.31
CA LYS A 46 7.99 16.47 1.77
C LYS A 46 6.84 17.28 1.15
N PRO A 47 6.52 18.47 1.69
CA PRO A 47 5.70 19.43 0.97
C PRO A 47 6.57 19.95 -0.19
N GLY A 48 6.32 19.42 -1.38
CA GLY A 48 7.15 19.71 -2.55
C GLY A 48 6.79 18.86 -3.78
N SER A 49 5.53 18.42 -3.89
CA SER A 49 5.05 17.98 -5.20
C SER A 49 5.06 19.18 -6.15
N LEU A 50 5.27 18.97 -7.45
CA LEU A 50 5.24 20.02 -8.49
C LEU A 50 4.07 21.01 -8.32
N TYR A 51 2.98 20.54 -7.72
CA TYR A 51 1.72 21.23 -7.57
C TYR A 51 1.67 22.20 -6.38
N SER A 52 2.52 22.05 -5.34
CA SER A 52 2.52 22.96 -4.17
C SER A 52 2.91 24.39 -4.51
N LEU A 53 3.62 24.61 -5.63
CA LEU A 53 3.97 25.92 -6.16
C LEU A 53 2.76 26.76 -6.59
N TYR A 54 1.64 26.10 -6.91
CA TYR A 54 0.45 26.75 -7.44
C TYR A 54 -0.68 26.85 -6.43
N LEU A 55 -0.50 26.37 -5.19
CA LEU A 55 -1.55 26.33 -4.18
C LEU A 55 -1.63 27.64 -3.39
N THR A 56 -2.84 28.12 -3.10
CA THR A 56 -3.06 29.19 -2.13
C THR A 56 -2.75 28.71 -0.72
N LYS A 57 -2.66 29.65 0.24
CA LYS A 57 -2.38 29.31 1.64
C LYS A 57 -3.47 28.41 2.24
N GLU A 58 -4.75 28.64 1.91
CA GLU A 58 -5.83 27.76 2.39
C GLU A 58 -5.74 26.35 1.76
N GLU A 59 -5.46 26.26 0.46
CA GLU A 59 -5.33 25.00 -0.24
C GLU A 59 -4.12 24.17 0.25
N GLN A 60 -3.03 24.84 0.63
CA GLN A 60 -1.87 24.18 1.25
C GLN A 60 -2.22 23.58 2.61
N ALA A 61 -3.01 24.28 3.43
CA ALA A 61 -3.44 23.78 4.73
C ALA A 61 -4.33 22.53 4.59
N ILE A 62 -5.25 22.55 3.62
CA ILE A 62 -6.09 21.39 3.28
C ILE A 62 -5.21 20.24 2.75
N ALA A 63 -4.25 20.54 1.88
CA ALA A 63 -3.38 19.52 1.31
C ALA A 63 -2.47 18.86 2.35
N ALA A 64 -2.01 19.62 3.35
CA ALA A 64 -1.12 19.18 4.42
C ALA A 64 -1.83 18.37 5.52
N SER A 65 -3.12 18.63 5.77
CA SER A 65 -3.92 17.87 6.76
C SER A 65 -4.30 16.47 6.29
N LEU A 66 -4.17 16.21 4.99
CA LEU A 66 -4.52 14.94 4.38
C LEU A 66 -3.26 14.06 4.27
N GLU A 67 -3.28 12.84 4.80
CA GLU A 67 -2.10 11.93 4.76
C GLU A 67 -1.74 11.53 3.32
N LEU A 68 -0.49 11.74 2.89
CA LEU A 68 -0.02 11.59 1.50
C LEU A 68 0.39 10.14 1.17
N GLY A 69 0.18 9.73 -0.09
CA GLY A 69 0.73 8.50 -0.66
C GLY A 69 -0.14 7.75 -1.68
N SER A 70 -1.37 8.18 -2.00
CA SER A 70 -2.30 7.42 -2.82
C SER A 70 -3.32 8.30 -3.55
N VAL A 71 -4.33 7.71 -4.17
CA VAL A 71 -5.55 8.32 -4.77
C VAL A 71 -6.03 9.61 -4.07
N ASP A 72 -5.80 9.74 -2.77
CA ASP A 72 -6.04 10.96 -1.96
C ASP A 72 -5.33 12.24 -2.47
N GLU A 73 -4.15 12.13 -3.09
CA GLU A 73 -3.43 13.26 -3.71
C GLU A 73 -4.12 13.75 -4.97
N GLU A 74 -4.55 12.82 -5.82
CA GLU A 74 -5.32 13.15 -7.02
C GLU A 74 -6.69 13.72 -6.64
N LEU A 75 -7.32 13.21 -5.58
CA LEU A 75 -8.56 13.77 -5.04
C LEU A 75 -8.39 15.21 -4.59
N ARG A 76 -7.32 15.51 -3.85
CA ARG A 76 -7.00 16.89 -3.42
C ARG A 76 -6.85 17.82 -4.60
N LEU A 77 -6.01 17.45 -5.55
CA LEU A 77 -5.74 18.28 -6.72
C LEU A 77 -7.02 18.50 -7.55
N THR A 78 -7.84 17.45 -7.71
CA THR A 78 -9.10 17.54 -8.47
C THR A 78 -10.11 18.43 -7.76
N ARG A 79 -10.23 18.35 -6.43
CA ARG A 79 -11.06 19.25 -5.62
C ARG A 79 -10.61 20.70 -5.71
N ILE A 80 -9.30 20.96 -5.64
CA ILE A 80 -8.73 22.30 -5.82
C ILE A 80 -9.08 22.86 -7.20
N ARG A 81 -8.91 22.07 -8.26
CA ARG A 81 -9.30 22.48 -9.61
C ARG A 81 -10.79 22.76 -9.74
N LEU A 82 -11.63 21.97 -9.06
CA LEU A 82 -13.09 22.18 -9.03
C LEU A 82 -13.43 23.51 -8.35
N MET A 83 -12.86 23.80 -7.17
CA MET A 83 -13.07 25.08 -6.48
C MET A 83 -12.71 26.27 -7.37
N ARG A 84 -11.57 26.19 -8.08
CA ARG A 84 -11.15 27.25 -9.01
C ARG A 84 -12.08 27.36 -10.22
N ALA A 85 -12.56 26.24 -10.75
CA ALA A 85 -13.51 26.26 -11.87
C ALA A 85 -14.83 26.91 -11.46
N LEU A 86 -15.36 26.59 -10.28
CA LEU A 86 -16.56 27.23 -9.70
C LEU A 86 -16.34 28.72 -9.44
N GLN A 87 -15.18 29.10 -8.91
CA GLN A 87 -14.84 30.50 -8.70
C GLN A 87 -14.78 31.26 -10.03
N LEU A 88 -14.13 30.71 -11.06
CA LEU A 88 -14.06 31.33 -12.38
C LEU A 88 -15.44 31.42 -13.04
N GLU A 89 -16.27 30.40 -12.91
CA GLU A 89 -17.66 30.42 -13.37
C GLU A 89 -18.44 31.57 -12.72
N GLN A 90 -18.27 31.77 -11.41
CA GLN A 90 -18.96 32.84 -10.68
C GLN A 90 -18.42 34.24 -11.00
N GLU A 91 -17.11 34.38 -11.18
CA GLU A 91 -16.46 35.65 -11.52
C GLU A 91 -16.71 36.07 -12.97
N ARG A 92 -16.75 35.11 -13.90
CA ARG A 92 -16.80 35.38 -15.34
C ARG A 92 -18.19 35.17 -15.94
N GLY A 93 -19.02 34.29 -15.40
CA GLY A 93 -20.34 33.97 -15.96
C GLY A 93 -20.27 33.73 -17.47
N ASP A 94 -21.15 34.38 -18.23
CA ASP A 94 -21.21 34.31 -19.69
C ASP A 94 -20.25 35.29 -20.42
N SER A 95 -19.22 35.80 -19.75
CA SER A 95 -18.31 36.75 -20.40
C SER A 95 -17.47 36.08 -21.50
N LEU A 96 -17.34 36.79 -22.62
CA LEU A 96 -16.60 36.34 -23.79
C LEU A 96 -15.09 36.36 -23.52
N GLU A 97 -14.43 35.21 -23.66
CA GLU A 97 -12.97 35.10 -23.59
C GLU A 97 -12.38 35.07 -25.01
N LEU A 98 -11.26 35.75 -25.22
CA LEU A 98 -10.48 35.58 -26.46
C LEU A 98 -9.89 34.17 -26.48
N VAL A 99 -10.31 33.38 -27.46
CA VAL A 99 -9.90 31.97 -27.59
C VAL A 99 -8.81 31.82 -28.64
N GLU A 100 -8.88 32.61 -29.72
CA GLU A 100 -7.94 32.50 -30.82
C GLU A 100 -7.73 33.86 -31.49
N THR A 101 -6.49 34.16 -31.84
CA THR A 101 -6.12 35.30 -32.68
C THR A 101 -5.47 34.77 -33.93
N VAL A 102 -6.05 35.11 -35.09
CA VAL A 102 -5.53 34.71 -36.39
C VAL A 102 -4.92 35.94 -37.03
N GLU A 103 -3.60 36.04 -36.94
CA GLU A 103 -2.82 37.05 -37.66
C GLU A 103 -2.65 36.63 -39.11
N ARG A 104 -3.07 37.49 -40.05
CA ARG A 104 -2.94 37.22 -41.49
C ARG A 104 -1.94 38.19 -42.10
N SER A 105 -0.68 37.75 -42.16
CA SER A 105 0.37 38.51 -42.84
C SER A 105 0.37 38.23 -44.35
N GLY A 106 -0.26 39.11 -45.12
CA GLY A 106 -0.03 39.28 -46.55
C GLY A 106 -1.26 39.49 -47.42
N GLY A 107 -1.16 40.45 -48.36
CA GLY A 107 -1.88 40.36 -49.65
C GLY A 107 -2.58 41.62 -50.17
N GLY A 108 -1.86 42.72 -50.42
CA GLY A 108 -2.39 43.83 -51.23
C GLY A 108 -3.67 44.49 -50.68
N PRO A 109 -4.30 45.41 -51.43
CA PRO A 109 -5.40 46.23 -50.93
C PRO A 109 -6.72 45.48 -50.66
N MET A 110 -6.77 44.16 -50.92
CA MET A 110 -7.97 43.32 -50.80
C MET A 110 -7.78 42.10 -49.87
N ALA A 111 -6.65 41.99 -49.14
CA ALA A 111 -6.47 40.90 -48.18
C ALA A 111 -7.36 41.07 -46.95
N ALA A 112 -7.91 39.94 -46.48
CA ALA A 112 -8.61 39.88 -45.21
C ALA A 112 -7.63 40.17 -44.06
N GLY A 113 -7.95 41.16 -43.22
CA GLY A 113 -7.16 41.52 -42.06
C GLY A 113 -7.20 40.47 -40.94
N ASP A 114 -6.56 40.83 -39.82
CA ASP A 114 -6.50 40.00 -38.62
C ASP A 114 -7.90 39.72 -38.07
N GLU A 115 -8.08 38.51 -37.55
CA GLU A 115 -9.37 38.03 -37.06
C GLU A 115 -9.22 37.56 -35.60
N GLU A 116 -10.02 38.14 -34.70
CA GLU A 116 -10.12 37.70 -33.32
C GLU A 116 -11.39 36.84 -33.13
N LYS A 117 -11.23 35.62 -32.63
CA LYS A 117 -12.33 34.75 -32.23
C LYS A 117 -12.47 34.72 -30.72
N ARG A 118 -13.65 35.11 -30.25
CA ARG A 118 -14.03 35.11 -28.84
C ARG A 118 -15.13 34.09 -28.59
N GLN A 119 -15.02 33.33 -27.51
CA GLN A 119 -16.00 32.33 -27.11
C GLN A 119 -16.14 32.35 -25.58
N VAL A 120 -17.35 32.09 -25.09
CA VAL A 120 -17.60 31.84 -23.66
C VAL A 120 -16.96 30.51 -23.28
N LYS A 121 -16.13 30.52 -22.23
CA LYS A 121 -15.50 29.29 -21.76
C LYS A 121 -16.52 28.41 -21.05
N ASP A 122 -16.61 27.15 -21.47
CA ASP A 122 -17.56 26.19 -20.91
C ASP A 122 -17.06 25.64 -19.56
N TYR A 123 -17.29 26.44 -18.51
CA TYR A 123 -16.97 26.08 -17.13
C TYR A 123 -17.84 24.93 -16.63
N ALA A 124 -19.11 24.86 -17.05
CA ALA A 124 -20.02 23.77 -16.70
C ALA A 124 -19.46 22.40 -17.12
N ALA A 125 -19.02 22.25 -18.38
CA ALA A 125 -18.41 21.01 -18.85
C ALA A 125 -17.07 20.69 -18.14
N LEU A 126 -16.33 21.70 -17.69
CA LEU A 126 -15.13 21.49 -16.87
C LEU A 126 -15.49 20.98 -15.47
N ILE A 127 -16.49 21.60 -14.83
CA ILE A 127 -17.01 21.22 -13.51
C ILE A 127 -17.53 19.79 -13.52
N ASP A 128 -18.33 19.41 -14.52
CA ASP A 128 -18.87 18.06 -14.66
C ASP A 128 -17.76 17.01 -14.76
N ARG A 129 -16.74 17.26 -15.59
CA ARG A 129 -15.58 16.35 -15.71
C ARG A 129 -14.79 16.22 -14.42
N LEU A 130 -14.58 17.32 -13.70
CA LEU A 130 -13.86 17.31 -12.42
C LEU A 130 -14.66 16.55 -11.36
N THR A 131 -15.98 16.74 -11.33
CA THR A 131 -16.89 16.05 -10.41
C THR A 131 -16.91 14.55 -10.67
N GLY A 132 -17.04 14.11 -11.93
CA GLY A 132 -16.95 12.70 -12.29
C GLY A 132 -15.58 12.07 -12.01
N ARG A 133 -14.50 12.86 -12.12
CA ARG A 133 -13.15 12.42 -11.72
C ARG A 133 -13.06 12.23 -10.21
N ILE A 134 -13.65 13.12 -9.41
CA ILE A 134 -13.70 12.97 -7.94
C ILE A 134 -14.45 11.70 -7.57
N GLU A 135 -15.63 11.45 -8.16
CA GLU A 135 -16.39 10.22 -7.91
C GLU A 135 -15.55 8.96 -8.19
N SER A 136 -14.92 8.91 -9.37
CA SER A 136 -14.07 7.79 -9.77
C SER A 136 -12.92 7.54 -8.78
N LEU A 137 -12.31 8.61 -8.28
CA LEU A 137 -11.21 8.53 -7.33
C LEU A 137 -11.70 8.13 -5.93
N GLU A 138 -12.84 8.63 -5.45
CA GLU A 138 -13.43 8.21 -4.18
C GLU A 138 -13.78 6.71 -4.19
N LEU A 139 -14.36 6.21 -5.29
CA LEU A 139 -14.61 4.78 -5.46
C LEU A 139 -13.30 3.97 -5.38
N ARG A 140 -12.24 4.45 -6.04
CA ARG A 140 -10.92 3.80 -6.01
C ARG A 140 -10.33 3.80 -4.60
N ARG A 141 -10.52 4.89 -3.84
CA ARG A 141 -10.08 5.02 -2.45
C ARG A 141 -10.74 3.97 -1.56
N VAL A 142 -12.06 3.85 -1.64
CA VAL A 142 -12.82 2.84 -0.87
C VAL A 142 -12.35 1.42 -1.20
N GLN A 143 -12.13 1.11 -2.48
CA GLN A 143 -11.60 -0.20 -2.90
C GLN A 143 -10.23 -0.50 -2.29
N ILE A 144 -9.30 0.47 -2.31
CA ILE A 144 -7.97 0.30 -1.74
C ILE A 144 -8.05 0.05 -0.23
N LEU A 145 -8.87 0.83 0.48
CA LEU A 145 -9.07 0.67 1.92
C LEU A 145 -9.66 -0.72 2.26
N ALA A 146 -10.63 -1.19 1.48
CA ALA A 146 -11.21 -2.52 1.65
C ALA A 146 -10.17 -3.63 1.45
N ILE A 147 -9.33 -3.53 0.42
CA ILE A 147 -8.24 -4.49 0.16
C ILE A 147 -7.21 -4.47 1.29
N GLN A 148 -6.86 -3.29 1.80
CA GLN A 148 -5.93 -3.15 2.92
C GLN A 148 -6.49 -3.83 4.17
N ALA A 149 -7.73 -3.54 4.54
CA ALA A 149 -8.39 -4.16 5.69
C ALA A 149 -8.48 -5.69 5.57
N ASP A 150 -8.87 -6.21 4.40
CA ASP A 150 -8.90 -7.66 4.15
C ASP A 150 -7.51 -8.29 4.26
N THR A 151 -6.47 -7.62 3.73
CA THR A 151 -5.09 -8.08 3.83
C THR A 151 -4.60 -8.13 5.27
N GLU A 152 -4.92 -7.12 6.07
CA GLU A 152 -4.60 -7.07 7.50
C GLU A 152 -5.31 -8.17 8.28
N LEU A 153 -6.60 -8.38 8.02
CA LEU A 153 -7.38 -9.43 8.66
C LEU A 153 -6.85 -10.83 8.34
N LYS A 154 -6.48 -11.07 7.07
CA LYS A 154 -5.82 -12.32 6.65
C LYS A 154 -4.46 -12.51 7.30
N ARG A 155 -3.67 -11.43 7.44
CA ARG A 155 -2.39 -11.47 8.13
C ARG A 155 -2.55 -11.81 9.61
N GLY A 156 -3.54 -11.22 10.27
CA GLY A 156 -3.86 -11.50 11.67
C GLY A 156 -4.33 -12.95 11.90
N LYS A 157 -5.18 -13.49 11.01
CA LYS A 157 -5.59 -14.91 11.05
C LYS A 157 -4.39 -15.84 10.91
N ASN A 158 -3.55 -15.64 9.89
CA ASN A 158 -2.36 -16.45 9.68
C ASN A 158 -1.39 -16.41 10.88
N ALA A 159 -1.30 -15.28 11.58
CA ALA A 159 -0.47 -15.15 12.78
C ALA A 159 -1.03 -16.00 13.94
N ARG A 160 -2.34 -15.89 14.21
CA ARG A 160 -3.01 -16.70 15.25
C ARG A 160 -2.95 -18.19 14.96
N ASP A 161 -3.14 -18.60 13.71
CA ASP A 161 -3.03 -20.01 13.30
C ASP A 161 -1.61 -20.55 13.53
N GLY A 162 -0.59 -19.71 13.30
CA GLY A 162 0.81 -20.03 13.59
C GLY A 162 1.10 -20.15 15.09
N GLU A 163 0.58 -19.23 15.90
CA GLU A 163 0.68 -19.26 17.35
C GLU A 163 -0.01 -20.51 17.93
N MET A 164 -1.21 -20.83 17.46
CA MET A 164 -1.94 -22.03 17.85
C MET A 164 -1.17 -23.30 17.49
N HIS A 165 -0.62 -23.38 16.28
CA HIS A 165 0.20 -24.52 15.89
C HIS A 165 1.45 -24.67 16.79
N GLN A 166 2.08 -23.56 17.17
CA GLN A 166 3.23 -23.59 18.08
C GLN A 166 2.85 -24.13 19.46
N VAL A 167 1.71 -23.69 20.01
CA VAL A 167 1.16 -24.20 21.28
C VAL A 167 0.90 -25.71 21.20
N ASP A 168 0.30 -26.20 20.11
CA ASP A 168 0.05 -27.63 19.92
C ASP A 168 1.35 -28.45 19.89
N VAL A 169 2.38 -27.94 19.22
CA VAL A 169 3.70 -28.58 19.16
C VAL A 169 4.34 -28.65 20.56
N ASP A 170 4.27 -27.57 21.32
CA ASP A 170 4.84 -27.49 22.66
C ASP A 170 4.08 -28.38 23.66
N LEU A 171 2.74 -28.44 23.56
CA LEU A 171 1.93 -29.37 24.34
C LEU A 171 2.35 -30.82 24.08
N LYS A 172 2.46 -31.21 22.81
CA LYS A 172 2.86 -32.58 22.42
C LYS A 172 4.29 -32.91 22.89
N ARG A 173 5.19 -31.93 22.90
CA ARG A 173 6.54 -32.09 23.45
C ARG A 173 6.50 -32.31 24.97
N LEU A 174 5.65 -31.60 25.70
CA LEU A 174 5.48 -31.77 27.15
C LEU A 174 4.89 -33.16 27.47
N GLU A 175 3.85 -33.59 26.76
CA GLU A 175 3.27 -34.92 26.91
C GLU A 175 4.29 -36.05 26.71
N LEU A 176 5.19 -35.91 25.73
CA LEU A 176 6.27 -36.87 25.49
C LEU A 176 7.32 -36.87 26.62
N LYS A 177 7.60 -35.71 27.22
CA LYS A 177 8.50 -35.61 28.38
C LYS A 177 7.90 -36.28 29.61
N ASP A 178 6.62 -36.06 29.89
CA ASP A 178 5.92 -36.71 31.02
C ASP A 178 5.90 -38.24 30.86
N LYS A 179 5.66 -38.74 29.64
CA LYS A 179 5.76 -40.19 29.34
C LYS A 179 7.18 -40.74 29.51
N GLY A 180 8.21 -39.93 29.30
CA GLY A 180 9.61 -40.32 29.51
C GLY A 180 10.07 -40.23 30.98
N LEU A 181 9.34 -39.50 31.83
CA LEU A 181 9.57 -39.39 33.27
C LEU A 181 8.90 -40.53 34.06
N GLN A 182 7.93 -41.23 33.48
CA GLN A 182 7.48 -42.54 33.96
C GLN A 182 8.56 -43.60 33.68
N LYS A 183 9.70 -43.50 34.36
CA LYS A 183 10.68 -44.59 34.42
C LYS A 183 10.29 -45.54 35.54
N ASP A 184 10.20 -46.81 35.16
CA ASP A 184 10.19 -48.02 35.97
C ASP A 184 10.55 -47.78 37.44
N ASP A 185 9.60 -48.11 38.32
CA ASP A 185 9.86 -48.51 39.70
C ASP A 185 10.61 -49.86 39.69
N GLY A 186 11.80 -49.88 39.08
CA GLY A 186 12.74 -50.98 39.20
C GLY A 186 13.10 -51.14 40.68
N PRO A 187 13.33 -52.39 41.16
CA PRO A 187 13.41 -52.68 42.58
C PRO A 187 14.49 -51.80 43.23
N VAL A 188 14.05 -50.93 44.15
CA VAL A 188 14.91 -50.05 44.94
C VAL A 188 15.99 -50.92 45.58
N GLY A 189 17.25 -50.56 45.33
CA GLY A 189 18.42 -51.40 45.59
C GLY A 189 18.36 -52.11 46.94
N LYS A 190 18.54 -53.44 46.93
CA LYS A 190 18.68 -54.23 48.15
C LYS A 190 19.89 -53.73 48.92
N ILE A 191 19.66 -53.17 50.11
CA ILE A 191 20.69 -52.88 51.09
C ILE A 191 21.19 -54.24 51.61
N VAL A 192 22.41 -54.62 51.23
CA VAL A 192 23.06 -55.81 51.78
C VAL A 192 23.65 -55.41 53.14
N ILE A 193 23.03 -55.86 54.22
CA ILE A 193 23.57 -55.75 55.57
C ILE A 193 24.43 -57.00 55.79
N GLU A 194 25.75 -56.85 55.75
CA GLU A 194 26.65 -57.92 56.18
C GLU A 194 26.58 -58.03 57.70
N VAL A 195 25.91 -59.08 58.18
CA VAL A 195 25.94 -59.46 59.59
C VAL A 195 27.20 -60.27 59.81
N VAL A 196 28.25 -59.62 60.34
CA VAL A 196 29.46 -60.31 60.80
C VAL A 196 29.09 -61.09 62.06
N GLY A 197 28.89 -62.40 61.90
CA GLY A 197 28.69 -63.32 63.01
C GLY A 197 29.95 -63.39 63.87
N SER A 198 29.84 -62.95 65.12
CA SER A 198 30.88 -63.16 66.13
C SER A 198 30.86 -64.62 66.56
N PRO A 199 32.00 -65.34 66.54
CA PRO A 199 32.04 -66.72 67.02
C PRO A 199 32.02 -66.74 68.55
N ASN A 200 30.99 -67.40 69.10
CA ASN A 200 30.85 -67.99 70.44
C ASN A 200 31.36 -67.21 71.66
N ALA A 201 30.41 -66.83 72.53
CA ALA A 201 30.44 -67.11 73.97
C ALA A 201 29.03 -66.98 74.55
#